data_AF-A0A973FPP5-F1
#
_entry.id   AF-A0A973FPP5-F1
#
_cell.length_a   1.000
_cell.length_b   1.000
_cell.length_c   1.000
_cell.angle_alpha   90.00
_cell.angle_beta   90.00
_cell.angle_gamma   90.00
#
_symmetry.space_group_name_H-M   'P 1'
#
loop_
_entity.id
_entity.type
_entity.pdbx_description
1 polymer ?
#
loop_
_entity_poly.entity_id
_entity_poly.type
_entity_poly.pdbx_seq_one_letter_code
_entity_poly.pdbx_strand_id
1 'polypeptide(L)'
;MKNALEALTPQIEAAIATALRQNLMTNRGTFAPFRVGSTAKAIINAIVHQSLDEIEALGQSLSRDGLSLASLIAAQTATLRVVAETTAPGALIVPLTSAFGALITGQSKAYIDEIRGQFDEMERAFRKVIAEQQEFRR
;
A
#
# COMPACT_ATOMS: atom_id res chain seq x y z
N MET A 1 10.27 -7.33 -20.48
CA MET A 1 9.33 -6.69 -19.54
C MET A 1 9.49 -5.17 -19.53
N LYS A 2 10.64 -4.64 -19.09
CA LYS A 2 10.86 -3.19 -18.86
C LYS A 2 10.38 -2.28 -20.00
N ASN A 3 10.89 -2.46 -21.22
CA ASN A 3 10.51 -1.60 -22.37
C ASN A 3 9.01 -1.65 -22.72
N ALA A 4 8.36 -2.81 -22.54
CA ALA A 4 6.93 -2.97 -22.82
C ALA A 4 6.07 -2.31 -21.73
N LEU A 5 6.52 -2.35 -20.47
CA LEU A 5 5.83 -1.72 -19.36
C LEU A 5 6.06 -0.19 -19.31
N GLU A 6 7.24 0.27 -19.71
CA GLU A 6 7.56 1.70 -19.89
C GLU A 6 6.61 2.36 -20.90
N ALA A 7 6.33 1.69 -22.03
CA ALA A 7 5.38 2.18 -23.03
C ALA A 7 3.94 2.31 -22.51
N LEU A 8 3.54 1.45 -21.57
CA LEU A 8 2.21 1.43 -20.97
C LEU A 8 2.10 2.29 -19.71
N THR A 9 3.22 2.83 -19.22
CA THR A 9 3.28 3.55 -17.94
C THR A 9 2.25 4.67 -17.82
N PRO A 10 2.05 5.56 -18.82
CA PRO A 10 1.04 6.62 -18.72
C PRO A 10 -0.39 6.09 -18.56
N GLN A 11 -0.71 4.98 -19.26
CA GLN A 11 -2.04 4.36 -19.23
C GLN A 11 -2.28 3.66 -17.89
N ILE A 12 -1.27 2.94 -17.40
CA ILE A 12 -1.31 2.27 -16.11
C ILE A 12 -1.39 3.31 -14.98
N GLU A 13 -0.61 4.39 -15.02
CA GLU A 13 -0.68 5.47 -14.03
C GLU A 13 -2.09 6.07 -13.95
N ALA A 14 -2.70 6.38 -15.11
CA ALA A 14 -4.06 6.91 -15.17
C ALA A 14 -5.10 5.91 -14.62
N ALA A 15 -4.94 4.62 -14.94
CA ALA A 15 -5.82 3.55 -14.46
C ALA A 15 -5.71 3.37 -12.94
N ILE A 16 -4.49 3.35 -12.39
CA ILE A 16 -4.25 3.30 -10.94
C ILE A 16 -4.86 4.53 -10.27
N ALA A 17 -4.58 5.74 -10.78
CA ALA A 17 -5.12 6.97 -10.21
C ALA A 17 -6.67 6.96 -10.17
N THR A 18 -7.30 6.44 -11.22
CA THR A 18 -8.77 6.30 -11.27
C THR A 18 -9.28 5.31 -10.22
N ALA A 19 -8.65 4.14 -10.11
CA ALA A 19 -9.01 3.12 -9.12
C ALA A 19 -8.84 3.61 -7.68
N LEU A 20 -7.76 4.35 -7.41
CA LEU A 20 -7.49 4.96 -6.11
C LEU A 20 -8.57 6.02 -5.78
N ARG A 21 -8.93 6.91 -6.73
CA ARG A 21 -10.00 7.91 -6.50
C ARG A 21 -11.34 7.27 -6.15
N GLN A 22 -11.71 6.18 -6.83
CA GLN A 22 -12.96 5.47 -6.58
C GLN A 22 -13.00 4.85 -5.17
N ASN A 23 -11.86 4.38 -4.67
CA ASN A 23 -11.75 3.79 -3.33
C ASN A 23 -11.49 4.82 -2.21
N LEU A 24 -11.16 6.08 -2.54
CA LEU A 24 -11.09 7.13 -1.53
C LEU A 24 -12.48 7.51 -0.98
N MET A 25 -13.55 7.32 -1.74
CA MET A 25 -14.91 7.65 -1.28
C MET A 25 -15.43 6.70 -0.19
N THR A 26 -14.77 5.57 0.05
CA THR A 26 -15.10 4.62 1.12
C THR A 26 -14.27 4.80 2.39
N ASN A 27 -13.17 5.57 2.34
CA ASN A 27 -12.36 5.92 3.51
C ASN A 27 -12.90 7.18 4.20
N ARG A 28 -14.00 7.04 4.97
CA ARG A 28 -14.44 8.06 5.94
C ARG A 28 -13.57 7.97 7.20
N GLY A 29 -12.48 8.72 7.24
CA GLY A 29 -11.62 8.82 8.42
C GLY A 29 -10.48 9.81 8.17
N THR A 30 -10.16 10.59 9.20
CA THR A 30 -9.23 11.73 9.32
C THR A 30 -7.77 11.47 8.89
N PHE A 31 -7.54 11.05 7.65
CA PHE A 31 -6.20 11.02 7.05
C PHE A 31 -6.01 12.23 6.13
N ALA A 32 -4.78 12.78 6.11
CA ALA A 32 -4.41 13.87 5.22
C ALA A 32 -4.83 13.54 3.77
N PRO A 33 -5.19 14.55 2.93
CA PRO A 33 -5.70 14.30 1.59
C PRO A 33 -4.72 13.44 0.81
N PHE A 34 -5.10 12.18 0.60
CA PHE A 34 -4.28 11.19 -0.06
C PHE A 34 -3.98 11.67 -1.48
N ARG A 35 -2.70 11.84 -1.80
CA ARG A 35 -2.26 12.45 -3.05
C ARG A 35 -2.29 11.43 -4.19
N VAL A 36 -3.49 11.15 -4.70
CA VAL A 36 -3.74 10.06 -5.67
C VAL A 36 -2.76 10.05 -6.84
N GLY A 37 -2.53 11.21 -7.47
CA GLY A 37 -1.65 11.30 -8.64
C GLY A 37 -0.21 10.91 -8.31
N SER A 38 0.36 11.47 -7.23
CA SER A 38 1.74 11.12 -6.84
C SER A 38 1.86 9.67 -6.38
N THR A 39 0.83 9.11 -5.74
CA THR A 39 0.85 7.70 -5.35
C THR A 39 0.79 6.77 -6.54
N ALA A 40 -0.09 7.04 -7.51
CA ALA A 40 -0.16 6.26 -8.74
C ALA A 40 1.18 6.25 -9.48
N LYS A 41 1.80 7.43 -9.60
CA LYS A 41 3.13 7.59 -10.19
C LYS A 41 4.21 6.83 -9.41
N ALA A 42 4.20 6.92 -8.07
CA ALA A 42 5.16 6.21 -7.23
C ALA A 42 5.05 4.68 -7.40
N ILE A 43 3.82 4.15 -7.40
CA ILE A 43 3.55 2.71 -7.58
C ILE A 43 4.11 2.24 -8.93
N ILE A 44 3.72 2.87 -10.04
CA ILE A 44 4.17 2.39 -11.35
C ILE A 44 5.68 2.58 -11.55
N ASN A 45 6.24 3.69 -11.06
CA ASN A 45 7.68 3.93 -11.12
C ASN A 45 8.47 2.85 -10.36
N ALA A 46 7.99 2.46 -9.17
CA ALA A 46 8.58 1.37 -8.41
C ALA A 46 8.51 0.04 -9.17
N ILE A 47 7.32 -0.31 -9.68
CA ILE A 47 7.11 -1.56 -10.44
C ILE A 47 8.03 -1.63 -11.68
N VAL A 48 8.26 -0.51 -12.36
CA VAL A 48 9.08 -0.48 -13.59
C VAL A 48 10.59 -0.47 -13.30
N HIS A 49 11.01 0.18 -12.22
CA HIS A 49 12.42 0.55 -12.02
C HIS A 49 13.09 -0.03 -10.77
N GLN A 50 12.34 -0.58 -9.82
CA GLN A 50 12.86 -1.00 -8.53
C GLN A 50 12.86 -2.53 -8.35
N SER A 51 13.66 -2.99 -7.40
CA SER A 51 13.66 -4.38 -6.93
C SER A 51 12.43 -4.70 -6.08
N LEU A 52 12.13 -5.99 -5.88
CA LEU A 52 11.00 -6.39 -5.05
C LEU A 52 11.14 -5.93 -3.59
N ASP A 53 12.36 -5.85 -3.04
CA ASP A 53 12.60 -5.37 -1.67
C ASP A 53 12.30 -3.88 -1.53
N GLU A 54 12.68 -3.07 -2.52
CA GLU A 54 12.35 -1.64 -2.57
C GLU A 54 10.85 -1.41 -2.77
N ILE A 55 10.21 -2.22 -3.60
CA ILE A 55 8.75 -2.21 -3.79
C ILE A 55 8.05 -2.59 -2.48
N GLU A 56 8.57 -3.57 -1.73
CA GLU A 56 8.05 -3.92 -0.41
C GLU A 56 8.17 -2.74 0.57
N ALA A 57 9.31 -2.05 0.61
CA ALA A 57 9.51 -0.87 1.44
C ALA A 57 8.55 0.28 1.07
N LEU A 58 8.26 0.48 -0.22
CA LEU A 58 7.23 1.41 -0.67
C LEU A 58 5.86 1.01 -0.11
N GLY A 59 5.51 -0.29 -0.15
CA GLY A 59 4.27 -0.81 0.42
C GLY A 59 4.10 -0.46 1.91
N GLN A 60 5.19 -0.55 2.69
CA GLN A 60 5.20 -0.13 4.10
C GLN A 60 4.94 1.37 4.24
N SER A 61 5.60 2.21 3.43
CA SER A 61 5.40 3.67 3.46
C SER A 61 3.96 4.04 3.12
N LEU A 62 3.41 3.46 2.07
CA LEU A 62 2.03 3.72 1.63
C LEU A 62 1.01 3.34 2.71
N SER A 63 1.26 2.27 3.48
CA SER A 63 0.43 1.90 4.64
C SER A 63 0.44 2.99 5.71
N ARG A 64 1.63 3.48 6.07
CA ARG A 64 1.79 4.54 7.08
C ARG A 64 1.15 5.86 6.62
N ASP A 65 1.15 6.10 5.31
CA ASP A 65 0.46 7.23 4.69
C ASP A 65 -1.07 7.05 4.58
N GLY A 66 -1.61 5.93 5.07
CA GLY A 66 -3.06 5.66 5.14
C GLY A 66 -3.67 5.05 3.88
N LEU A 67 -2.86 4.53 2.95
CA LEU A 67 -3.39 3.76 1.82
C LEU A 67 -3.97 2.44 2.33
N SER A 68 -5.22 2.15 1.98
CA SER A 68 -5.87 0.88 2.36
C SER A 68 -5.47 -0.27 1.44
N LEU A 69 -5.52 -1.51 1.95
CA LEU A 69 -5.26 -2.70 1.15
C LEU A 69 -6.23 -2.85 -0.01
N ALA A 70 -7.51 -2.51 0.20
CA ALA A 70 -8.52 -2.50 -0.85
C ALA A 70 -8.13 -1.58 -2.02
N SER A 71 -7.52 -0.43 -1.73
CA SER A 71 -7.05 0.51 -2.75
C SER A 71 -5.87 -0.07 -3.55
N LEU A 72 -4.93 -0.80 -2.91
CA LEU A 72 -3.85 -1.49 -3.62
C LEU A 72 -4.37 -2.63 -4.50
N ILE A 73 -5.35 -3.40 -4.03
CA ILE A 73 -5.99 -4.46 -4.84
C ILE A 73 -6.71 -3.85 -6.05
N ALA A 74 -7.39 -2.72 -5.87
CA ALA A 74 -8.03 -2.00 -6.97
C ALA A 74 -7.00 -1.49 -7.99
N ALA A 75 -5.85 -0.97 -7.52
CA ALA A 75 -4.75 -0.55 -8.38
C ALA A 75 -4.14 -1.72 -9.16
N GLN A 76 -3.94 -2.89 -8.53
CA GLN A 76 -3.50 -4.11 -9.19
C GLN A 76 -4.49 -4.53 -10.28
N THR A 77 -5.78 -4.58 -9.94
CA THR A 77 -6.85 -4.96 -10.88
C THR A 77 -6.89 -4.03 -12.08
N ALA A 78 -6.80 -2.72 -11.86
CA ALA A 78 -6.75 -1.72 -12.93
C ALA A 78 -5.52 -1.89 -13.83
N THR A 79 -4.35 -2.16 -13.24
CA THR A 79 -3.11 -2.40 -13.98
C THR A 79 -3.21 -3.65 -14.85
N LEU A 80 -3.73 -4.76 -14.29
CA LEU A 80 -3.90 -6.01 -15.02
C LEU A 80 -4.90 -5.88 -16.17
N ARG A 81 -5.94 -5.05 -16.03
CA ARG A 81 -6.88 -4.75 -17.14
C ARG A 81 -6.20 -4.06 -18.31
N VAL A 82 -5.42 -3.00 -18.05
CA VAL A 82 -4.65 -2.30 -19.10
C VAL A 82 -3.72 -3.27 -19.82
N VAL A 83 -3.06 -4.16 -19.08
CA VAL A 83 -2.12 -5.13 -19.64
C VAL A 83 -2.82 -6.26 -20.39
N ALA A 84 -4.02 -6.67 -19.98
CA ALA A 84 -4.81 -7.69 -20.66
C ALA A 84 -5.22 -7.28 -22.09
N GLU A 85 -5.31 -5.98 -22.36
CA GLU A 85 -5.63 -5.43 -23.68
C GLU A 85 -4.42 -5.37 -24.64
N THR A 86 -3.24 -5.78 -24.17
CA THR A 86 -2.00 -5.76 -24.96
C THR A 86 -1.84 -7.01 -25.82
N THR A 87 -0.91 -6.97 -26.78
CA THR A 87 -0.62 -8.10 -27.68
C THR A 87 0.16 -9.25 -27.03
N ALA A 88 0.74 -9.05 -25.84
CA ALA A 88 1.54 -10.04 -25.12
C ALA A 88 1.32 -10.02 -23.59
N PRO A 89 0.08 -10.23 -23.12
CA PRO A 89 -0.28 -10.04 -21.71
C PRO A 89 0.44 -11.03 -20.77
N GLY A 90 0.65 -12.26 -21.23
CA GLY A 90 1.28 -13.32 -20.42
C GLY A 90 2.71 -12.97 -19.96
N ALA A 91 3.47 -12.21 -20.77
CA ALA A 91 4.83 -11.79 -20.43
C ALA A 91 4.88 -10.70 -19.33
N LEU A 92 3.75 -10.07 -19.02
CA LEU A 92 3.64 -8.97 -18.08
C LEU A 92 2.86 -9.34 -16.81
N ILE A 93 1.88 -10.24 -16.89
CA ILE A 93 1.00 -10.62 -15.77
C ILE A 93 1.80 -11.16 -14.58
N VAL A 94 2.71 -12.12 -14.79
CA VAL A 94 3.45 -12.75 -13.68
C VAL A 94 4.32 -11.73 -12.95
N PRO A 95 5.20 -10.96 -13.61
CA PRO A 95 6.00 -9.97 -12.92
C PRO A 95 5.19 -8.86 -12.23
N LEU A 96 4.09 -8.40 -12.83
CA LEU A 96 3.22 -7.40 -12.22
C LEU A 96 2.55 -7.95 -10.95
N THR A 97 2.11 -9.20 -10.99
CA THR A 97 1.53 -9.86 -9.82
C THR A 97 2.57 -10.02 -8.71
N SER A 98 3.82 -10.36 -9.04
CA SER A 98 4.91 -10.39 -8.06
C SER A 98 5.20 -9.02 -7.45
N ALA A 99 5.23 -7.96 -8.26
CA ALA A 99 5.48 -6.60 -7.80
C ALA A 99 4.35 -6.08 -6.88
N PHE A 100 3.09 -6.28 -7.27
CA PHE A 100 1.95 -5.97 -6.39
C PHE A 100 1.93 -6.86 -5.14
N GLY A 101 2.37 -8.11 -5.24
CA GLY A 101 2.58 -8.99 -4.08
C GLY A 101 3.54 -8.38 -3.07
N ALA A 102 4.68 -7.86 -3.53
CA ALA A 102 5.65 -7.17 -2.66
C ALA A 102 5.04 -5.92 -1.99
N LEU A 103 4.30 -5.08 -2.73
CA LEU A 103 3.58 -3.94 -2.14
C LEU A 103 2.63 -4.36 -1.01
N ILE A 104 1.84 -5.42 -1.25
CA ILE A 104 0.87 -5.95 -0.28
C ILE A 104 1.58 -6.55 0.94
N THR A 105 2.69 -7.26 0.74
CA THR A 105 3.52 -7.78 1.84
C THR A 105 4.03 -6.66 2.72
N GLY A 106 4.59 -5.60 2.12
CA GLY A 106 5.06 -4.42 2.85
C GLY A 106 3.95 -3.75 3.64
N GLN A 107 2.79 -3.53 3.01
CA GLN A 107 1.65 -2.93 3.70
C GLN A 107 1.18 -3.78 4.89
N SER A 108 1.11 -5.11 4.71
CA SER A 108 0.70 -6.03 5.76
C SER A 108 1.68 -6.04 6.94
N LYS A 109 3.00 -5.94 6.67
CA LYS A 109 4.03 -5.79 7.72
C LYS A 109 3.81 -4.49 8.51
N ALA A 110 3.61 -3.36 7.84
CA ALA A 110 3.37 -2.08 8.51
C ALA A 110 2.10 -2.12 9.39
N TYR A 111 1.03 -2.76 8.94
CA TYR A 111 -0.18 -2.94 9.73
C TYR A 111 0.05 -3.81 10.98
N ILE A 112 0.81 -4.90 10.85
CA ILE A 112 1.18 -5.76 11.99
C ILE A 112 2.02 -4.99 13.01
N ASP A 113 2.98 -4.19 12.54
CA ASP A 113 3.86 -3.39 13.40
C ASP A 113 3.08 -2.29 14.13
N GLU A 114 2.10 -1.66 13.48
CA GLU A 114 1.20 -0.68 14.11
C GLU A 114 0.38 -1.33 15.22
N ILE A 115 -0.24 -2.49 14.95
CA ILE A 115 -1.00 -3.24 15.96
C ILE A 115 -0.12 -3.59 17.16
N ARG A 116 1.10 -4.09 16.92
CA ARG A 116 2.05 -4.40 17.99
C ARG A 116 2.39 -3.18 18.85
N GLY A 117 2.66 -2.04 18.21
CA GLY A 117 2.91 -0.78 18.93
C GLY A 117 1.73 -0.36 19.80
N GLN A 118 0.50 -0.49 19.29
CA GLN A 118 -0.72 -0.21 20.06
C GLN A 118 -0.86 -1.14 21.28
N PHE A 119 -0.55 -2.44 21.14
CA PHE A 119 -0.55 -3.37 22.25
C PHE A 119 0.49 -3.00 23.32
N ASP A 120 1.72 -2.68 22.92
CA ASP A 120 2.80 -2.28 23.84
C ASP A 120 2.44 -0.99 24.61
N GLU A 121 1.82 -0.03 23.93
CA GLU A 121 1.33 1.20 24.56
C GLU A 121 0.20 0.94 25.54
N MET A 122 -0.77 0.08 25.17
CA MET A 122 -1.86 -0.32 26.04
C MET A 122 -1.33 -1.03 27.29
N GLU A 123 -0.37 -1.94 27.14
CA GLU A 123 0.24 -2.64 28.26
C GLU A 123 0.96 -1.66 29.20
N ARG A 124 1.71 -0.70 28.65
CA ARG A 124 2.40 0.33 29.43
C ARG A 124 1.40 1.19 30.21
N ALA A 125 0.32 1.63 29.57
CA ALA A 125 -0.74 2.40 30.22
C ALA A 125 -1.42 1.60 31.35
N PHE A 126 -1.72 0.32 31.10
CA PHE A 126 -2.31 -0.56 32.10
C PHE A 126 -1.41 -0.76 33.32
N ARG A 127 -0.11 -1.04 33.11
CA ARG A 127 0.88 -1.17 34.18
C ARG A 127 1.00 0.11 35.01
N LYS A 128 0.95 1.28 34.37
CA LYS A 128 0.97 2.59 35.05
C LYS A 128 -0.25 2.76 35.97
N VAL A 129 -1.46 2.46 35.48
CA VAL A 129 -2.69 2.55 36.29
C VAL A 129 -2.64 1.61 37.50
N ILE A 130 -2.13 0.39 37.34
CA ILE A 130 -1.97 -0.54 38.48
C ILE A 130 -1.02 0.03 39.53
N ALA A 131 0.12 0.58 39.10
CA ALA A 131 1.10 1.17 40.02
C ALA A 131 0.49 2.34 40.81
N GLU A 132 -0.20 3.26 40.13
CA GLU A 132 -0.88 4.39 40.75
C GLU A 132 -1.97 3.93 41.75
N GLN A 133 -2.73 2.88 41.43
CA GLN A 133 -3.73 2.31 42.35
C GLN A 133 -3.11 1.64 43.59
N GLN A 134 -1.93 1.04 43.45
CA GLN A 134 -1.21 0.43 44.58
C GLN A 134 -0.62 1.47 45.51
N GLU A 135 -0.11 2.59 44.97
CA GLU A 135 0.36 3.72 45.77
C GLU A 135 -0.81 4.40 46.51
N PHE A 136 -1.97 4.57 45.87
CA PHE A 136 -3.14 5.18 46.51
C PHE A 136 -3.75 4.34 47.65
N ARG A 137 -3.46 3.04 47.70
CA ARG A 137 -3.95 2.11 48.73
C ARG A 137 -2.99 1.95 49.92
N ARG A 138 -1.83 2.60 49.91
CA ARG A 138 -0.88 2.64 51.02
C ARG A 138 -1.03 3.94 51.80
#